data_AF-A0A0F9HQS9-F1
#
_entry.id   AF-A0A0F9HQS9-F1
#
_cell.length_a   1.000
_cell.length_b   1.000
_cell.length_c   1.000
_cell.angle_alpha   90.00
_cell.angle_beta   90.00
_cell.angle_gamma   90.00
#
_symmetry.space_group_name_H-M   'P 1'
#
loop_
_entity.id
_entity.type
_entity.pdbx_description
1 polymer ?
#
loop_
_entity_poly.entity_id
_entity_poly.type
_entity_poly.pdbx_seq_one_letter_code
_entity_poly.pdbx_strand_id
1 'polypeptide(L)' 'TGKDPKGLAAACIYIAAKNGDIRKTQSKVADIAKITEVTLRSRAKQIKNKLI' A
#
# COMPACT_ATOMS: atom_id res chain seq x y z
N THR A 1 -17.09 -0.44 8.74
CA THR A 1 -15.64 -0.49 9.08
C THR A 1 -14.97 0.75 8.53
N GLY A 2 -14.81 1.81 9.33
CA GLY A 2 -14.19 3.09 8.94
C GLY A 2 -12.67 3.00 8.74
N LYS A 3 -12.20 2.03 7.94
CA LYS A 3 -10.78 1.87 7.64
C LYS A 3 -10.38 2.96 6.64
N ASP A 4 -9.35 3.72 6.98
CA ASP A 4 -8.81 4.83 6.19
C ASP A 4 -8.66 4.46 4.69
N PRO A 5 -9.47 5.07 3.80
CA PRO A 5 -9.46 4.76 2.37
C PRO A 5 -8.12 5.14 1.72
N LYS A 6 -7.38 6.11 2.27
CA LYS A 6 -6.06 6.50 1.75
C LYS A 6 -5.05 5.37 1.89
N GLY A 7 -5.01 4.75 3.07
CA GLY A 7 -4.13 3.60 3.32
C GLY A 7 -4.44 2.40 2.43
N LEU A 8 -5.71 2.20 2.07
CA LEU A 8 -6.12 1.13 1.16
C LEU A 8 -5.67 1.42 -0.28
N ALA A 9 -5.96 2.62 -0.80
CA ALA A 9 -5.56 3.04 -2.13
C ALA A 9 -4.03 3.00 -2.30
N ALA A 10 -3.29 3.53 -1.33
CA ALA A 10 -1.82 3.51 -1.33
C ALA A 10 -1.27 2.08 -1.37
N ALA A 11 -1.88 1.14 -0.64
CA ALA A 11 -1.47 -0.26 -0.65
C ALA A 11 -1.74 -0.95 -1.99
N CYS A 12 -2.87 -0.67 -2.63
CA CYS A 12 -3.17 -1.17 -3.97
C CYS A 12 -2.13 -0.67 -4.99
N ILE A 13 -1.84 0.64 -4.98
CA ILE A 13 -0.83 1.25 -5.85
C ILE A 13 0.55 0.64 -5.59
N TYR A 14 0.94 0.46 -4.33
CA TYR A 14 2.22 -0.17 -3.98
C TYR A 14 2.32 -1.61 -4.49
N ILE A 15 1.26 -2.41 -4.35
CA ILE A 15 1.25 -3.80 -4.83
C ILE A 15 1.36 -3.84 -6.37
N ALA A 16 0.58 -3.01 -7.07
CA ALA A 16 0.64 -2.92 -8.53
C ALA A 16 2.04 -2.48 -9.01
N ALA A 17 2.59 -1.43 -8.42
CA ALA A 17 3.94 -0.94 -8.72
C ALA A 17 5.04 -1.96 -8.41
N LYS A 18 4.86 -2.77 -7.35
CA LYS A 18 5.81 -3.82 -6.97
C LYS A 18 5.78 -5.00 -7.95
N ASN A 19 4.61 -5.33 -8.49
CA ASN A 19 4.41 -6.46 -9.39
C ASN A 19 4.67 -6.11 -10.87
N GLY A 20 4.54 -4.84 -11.24
CA GLY A 20 4.89 -4.35 -12.58
C GLY A 20 6.34 -3.86 -12.68
N ASP A 21 6.65 -3.21 -13.81
CA ASP A 21 8.01 -2.74 -14.12
C ASP A 21 8.38 -1.44 -13.39
N ILE A 22 7.40 -0.73 -12.83
CA ILE A 22 7.61 0.55 -12.15
C ILE A 22 7.73 0.34 -10.64
N ARG A 23 8.85 -0.23 -10.19
CA ARG A 23 9.08 -0.46 -8.75
C ARG A 23 9.11 0.86 -7.98
N LYS A 24 8.26 0.97 -6.97
CA LYS A 24 8.27 2.06 -5.98
C LYS A 24 8.53 1.50 -4.59
N THR A 25 9.29 2.24 -3.78
CA THR A 25 9.55 1.89 -2.38
C THR A 25 8.32 2.19 -1.52
N GLN A 26 8.19 1.51 -0.38
CA GLN A 26 7.12 1.80 0.59
C GLN A 26 7.21 3.24 1.08
N SER A 27 8.42 3.72 1.36
CA SER A 27 8.71 5.10 1.77
C SER A 27 8.13 6.12 0.79
N LYS A 28 8.43 6.00 -0.51
CA LYS A 28 7.95 6.93 -1.52
C LYS A 28 6.43 6.95 -1.67
N VAL A 29 5.79 5.78 -1.59
CA VAL A 29 4.33 5.69 -1.69
C VAL A 29 3.66 6.23 -0.41
N ALA A 30 4.23 5.96 0.76
CA ALA A 30 3.74 6.43 2.04
C ALA A 30 3.83 7.96 2.16
N ASP A 31 4.94 8.55 1.72
CA ASP A 31 5.17 9.99 1.68
C ASP A 31 4.13 10.70 0.80
N ILE A 32 3.95 10.25 -0.45
CA ILE A 32 2.97 10.83 -1.38
C ILE A 32 1.53 10.69 -0.84
N ALA A 33 1.20 9.53 -0.26
CA ALA A 33 -0.12 9.26 0.28
C ALA A 33 -0.36 9.92 1.66
N LYS A 34 0.65 10.57 2.24
CA LYS A 34 0.64 11.17 3.58
C LYS A 34 0.19 10.18 4.66
N ILE A 35 0.76 8.98 4.62
CA ILE A 35 0.57 7.92 5.61
C ILE A 35 1.92 7.42 6.12
N THR A 36 1.92 6.65 7.20
CA THR A 36 3.16 5.99 7.66
C THR A 36 3.48 4.76 6.81
N GLU A 37 4.76 4.43 6.68
CA GLU A 37 5.20 3.19 6.03
C GLU A 37 4.60 1.93 6.69
N VAL A 38 4.42 1.96 8.02
CA VAL A 38 3.83 0.86 8.78
C VAL A 38 2.35 0.68 8.40
N THR A 39 1.61 1.78 8.23
CA THR A 39 0.22 1.75 7.72
C THR A 39 0.18 1.11 6.33
N LEU A 40 1.04 1.56 5.41
CA LEU A 40 1.12 1.00 4.06
C LEU A 40 1.42 -0.51 4.08
N ARG A 41 2.42 -0.93 4.88
CA ARG A 41 2.83 -2.32 5.00
C ARG A 41 1.74 -3.22 5.56
N SER A 42 1.06 -2.76 6.62
CA SER A 42 -0.05 -3.50 7.23
C SER A 42 -1.19 -3.70 6.24
N ARG A 43 -1.55 -2.66 5.48
CA ARG A 43 -2.59 -2.74 4.44
C ARG A 43 -2.19 -3.64 3.27
N ALA A 44 -0.95 -3.51 2.78
CA ALA A 44 -0.46 -4.37 1.71
C ALA A 44 -0.44 -5.85 2.11
N LYS A 45 -0.07 -6.17 3.36
CA LYS A 45 -0.14 -7.54 3.90
C LYS A 45 -1.58 -8.04 3.99
N GLN A 46 -2.51 -7.22 4.48
CA GLN A 46 -3.94 -7.58 4.55
C GLN A 46 -4.54 -7.88 3.18
N ILE A 47 -4.21 -7.08 2.16
CA ILE A 47 -4.68 -7.30 0.78
C ILE A 47 -4.12 -8.60 0.22
N LYS A 48 -2.80 -8.83 0.38
CA LYS A 48 -2.18 -10.08 -0.09
C LYS A 48 -2.81 -11.31 0.56
N ASN A 49 -3.04 -11.30 1.87
CA ASN A 49 -3.67 -12.40 2.59
C ASN A 49 -5.15 -12.66 2.20
N LYS A 50 -5.78 -11.78 1.42
CA LYS A 50 -7.14 -11.99 0.91
C LYS A 50 -7.18 -12.43 -0.56
N LEU A 51 -6.08 -12.24 -1.28
CA LEU A 51 -5.95 -12.63 -2.69
C LEU A 51 -5.37 -14.04 -2.88
N ILE A 52 -4.82 -14.60 -1.80
CA ILE A 52 -4.28 -15.95 -1.67
C ILE A 52 -5.16 -16.68 -0.67
#